data_AF-A0A170YR77-F1
#
_entry.id   AF-A0A170YR77-F1
#
_cell.length_a   1.000
_cell.length_b   1.000
_cell.length_c   1.000
_cell.angle_alpha   90.00
_cell.angle_beta   90.00
_cell.angle_gamma   90.00
#
_symmetry.space_group_name_H-M   'P 1'
#
loop_
_entity.id
_entity.type
_entity.pdbx_description
1 polymer ?
#
loop_
_entity_poly.entity_id
_entity_poly.type
_entity_poly.pdbx_seq_one_letter_code
_entity_poly.pdbx_strand_id
1 'polypeptide(L)'
;MHKPWSGVGHVIKIPDNYGEEVGIELKTSSGAPTECTSNFVVDFIWKSTSFDRMQYALRKFAVDDVSVSGYIYHRLLGHDVDELLFRVHLPKHFSAPNLPDLNRSQVYAVKHALQRPLSLIQGPPGTGKTVTSATIVFQLVKQNGGPVLVCAPSNIAVDQLTEKI
;
A
#
# COMPACT_ATOMS: atom_id res chain seq x y z
N MET A 1 14.92 -7.62 46.78
CA MET A 1 15.28 -7.28 45.39
C MET A 1 14.45 -8.13 44.46
N HIS A 2 13.70 -7.53 43.54
CA HIS A 2 12.98 -8.28 42.51
C HIS A 2 13.99 -8.95 41.56
N LYS A 3 13.65 -10.13 41.04
CA LYS A 3 14.47 -10.78 40.01
C LYS A 3 14.49 -9.90 38.75
N PRO A 4 15.62 -9.82 38.03
CA PRO A 4 15.64 -9.14 36.74
C PRO A 4 14.63 -9.78 35.79
N TRP A 5 13.90 -8.94 35.07
CA TRP A 5 12.87 -9.35 34.12
C TRP A 5 12.98 -8.53 32.83
N SER A 6 12.68 -9.17 31.70
CA SER A 6 12.57 -8.52 30.39
C SER A 6 11.47 -9.18 29.58
N GLY A 7 10.70 -8.39 28.82
CA GLY A 7 9.66 -8.87 27.92
C GLY A 7 9.66 -8.11 26.60
N VAL A 8 9.19 -8.76 25.54
CA VAL A 8 8.98 -8.13 24.23
C VAL A 8 7.49 -8.08 23.94
N GLY A 9 7.01 -6.95 23.47
CA GLY A 9 5.62 -6.75 23.09
C GLY A 9 5.45 -5.95 21.81
N HIS A 10 4.20 -5.65 21.48
CA HIS A 10 3.79 -4.83 20.36
C HIS A 10 2.93 -3.66 20.85
N VAL A 11 3.09 -2.49 20.23
CA VAL A 11 2.28 -1.31 20.55
C VAL A 11 0.85 -1.55 20.08
N ILE A 12 -0.11 -1.41 20.98
CA ILE A 12 -1.56 -1.52 20.70
C ILE A 12 -2.30 -0.20 20.91
N LYS A 13 -1.71 0.74 21.65
CA LYS A 13 -2.23 2.09 21.88
C LYS A 13 -1.07 3.08 21.79
N ILE A 14 -1.28 4.14 21.01
CA ILE A 14 -0.42 5.32 20.97
C ILE A 14 -1.17 6.49 21.61
N PRO A 15 -0.47 7.52 22.11
CA PRO A 15 -1.10 8.72 22.65
C PRO A 15 -2.10 9.35 21.66
N ASP A 16 -3.24 9.76 22.18
CA ASP A 16 -4.33 10.36 21.42
C ASP A 16 -5.06 11.45 22.24
N ASN A 17 -6.16 11.97 21.70
CA ASN A 17 -6.95 13.03 22.37
C ASN A 17 -7.61 12.57 23.69
N TYR A 18 -7.61 11.26 23.99
CA TYR A 18 -8.21 10.68 25.19
C TYR A 18 -7.16 10.28 26.23
N GLY A 19 -5.85 10.32 25.92
CA GLY A 19 -4.79 10.16 26.89
C GLY A 19 -3.37 10.04 26.32
N GLU A 20 -2.38 10.28 27.17
CA GLU A 20 -0.94 10.28 26.85
C GLU A 20 -0.27 8.90 26.99
N GLU A 21 -1.03 7.87 27.33
CA GLU A 21 -0.50 6.54 27.64
C GLU A 21 -0.18 5.73 26.39
N VAL A 22 0.96 5.03 26.43
CA VAL A 22 1.32 4.00 25.45
C VAL A 22 0.91 2.63 25.99
N GLY A 23 0.17 1.87 25.19
CA GLY A 23 -0.21 0.49 25.52
C GLY A 23 0.66 -0.51 24.76
N ILE A 24 1.25 -1.47 25.47
CA ILE A 24 2.06 -2.55 24.90
C ILE A 24 1.44 -3.90 25.28
N GLU A 25 1.15 -4.73 24.28
CA GLU A 25 0.77 -6.13 24.49
C GLU A 25 2.02 -7.01 24.49
N LEU A 26 2.28 -7.70 25.60
CA LEU A 26 3.41 -8.61 25.70
C LEU A 26 3.16 -9.89 24.89
N LYS A 27 4.20 -10.39 24.20
CA LYS A 27 4.13 -11.66 23.47
C LYS A 27 3.85 -12.86 24.37
N THR A 28 4.25 -12.78 25.64
CA THR A 28 4.02 -13.78 26.66
C THR A 28 3.72 -13.08 27.98
N SER A 29 2.72 -13.59 28.71
CA SER A 29 2.37 -13.13 30.05
C SER A 29 3.19 -13.81 31.15
N SER A 30 3.97 -14.85 30.81
CA SER A 30 4.70 -15.65 31.79
C SER A 30 5.77 -14.82 32.52
N GLY A 31 5.67 -14.77 33.84
CA GLY A 31 6.64 -14.11 34.70
C GLY A 31 6.64 -12.59 34.64
N ALA A 32 5.63 -11.95 34.04
CA ALA A 32 5.50 -10.50 34.01
C ALA A 32 5.36 -9.94 35.45
N PRO A 33 6.13 -8.91 35.85
CA PRO A 33 6.12 -8.37 37.20
C PRO A 33 4.94 -7.39 37.40
N THR A 34 3.71 -7.90 37.40
CA THR A 34 2.47 -7.10 37.48
C THR A 34 2.32 -6.31 38.78
N GLU A 35 3.02 -6.71 39.84
CA GLU A 35 3.06 -6.01 41.12
C GLU A 35 4.00 -4.78 41.11
N CYS A 36 4.84 -4.62 40.08
CA CYS A 36 5.78 -3.52 39.95
C CYS A 36 5.20 -2.41 39.06
N THR A 37 5.32 -1.14 39.48
CA THR A 37 4.73 0.01 38.77
C THR A 37 5.74 1.09 38.38
N SER A 38 7.01 0.97 38.78
CA SER A 38 8.07 1.95 38.50
C SER A 38 9.41 1.28 38.22
N ASN A 39 10.39 2.07 37.76
CA ASN A 39 11.75 1.62 37.42
C ASN A 39 11.83 0.62 36.24
N PHE A 40 10.91 0.73 35.29
CA PHE A 40 11.03 0.04 34.00
C PHE A 40 11.89 0.84 33.02
N VAL A 41 12.54 0.13 32.12
CA VAL A 41 13.23 0.68 30.94
C VAL A 41 12.51 0.19 29.70
N VAL A 42 12.30 1.08 28.74
CA VAL A 42 11.63 0.77 27.48
C VAL A 42 12.59 1.05 26.34
N ASP A 43 12.89 0.02 25.56
CA ASP A 43 13.75 0.10 24.38
C ASP A 43 12.94 -0.12 23.10
N PHE A 44 13.19 0.73 22.10
CA PHE A 44 12.62 0.54 20.77
C PHE A 44 13.44 -0.46 19.97
N ILE A 45 12.82 -1.60 19.65
CA ILE A 45 13.47 -2.63 18.83
C ILE A 45 13.40 -2.23 17.36
N TRP A 46 14.54 -1.81 16.81
CA TRP A 46 14.67 -1.57 15.38
C TRP A 46 14.56 -2.89 14.59
N LYS A 47 13.88 -2.84 13.44
CA LYS A 47 13.74 -3.96 12.52
C LYS A 47 14.17 -3.53 11.12
N SER A 48 15.07 -4.31 10.50
CA SER A 48 15.56 -4.10 9.14
C SER A 48 14.56 -4.47 8.04
N THR A 49 13.44 -5.12 8.38
CA THR A 49 12.59 -5.83 7.41
C THR A 49 12.14 -4.99 6.22
N SER A 50 11.80 -3.71 6.41
CA SER A 50 11.42 -2.81 5.31
C SER A 50 12.61 -2.55 4.37
N PHE A 51 13.80 -2.30 4.93
CA PHE A 51 15.03 -2.08 4.19
C PHE A 51 15.50 -3.33 3.45
N ASP A 52 15.43 -4.50 4.10
CA ASP A 52 15.78 -5.78 3.49
C ASP A 52 14.89 -6.07 2.28
N ARG A 53 13.58 -5.78 2.39
CA ARG A 53 12.63 -5.91 1.27
C ARG A 53 12.95 -4.95 0.14
N MET A 54 13.31 -3.69 0.43
CA MET A 54 13.71 -2.72 -0.59
C MET A 54 14.98 -3.16 -1.32
N GLN A 55 16.01 -3.61 -0.60
CA GLN A 55 17.26 -4.11 -1.19
C GLN A 55 17.03 -5.37 -2.02
N TYR A 56 16.17 -6.28 -1.53
CA TYR A 56 15.75 -7.44 -2.28
C TYR A 56 15.03 -7.07 -3.59
N ALA A 57 14.12 -6.09 -3.55
CA ALA A 57 13.41 -5.62 -4.74
C ALA A 57 14.36 -5.01 -5.78
N LEU A 58 15.32 -4.18 -5.35
CA LEU A 58 16.35 -3.63 -6.23
C LEU A 58 17.22 -4.73 -6.85
N ARG A 59 17.65 -5.71 -6.06
CA ARG A 59 18.40 -6.85 -6.56
C ARG A 59 17.58 -7.62 -7.59
N LYS A 60 16.32 -7.90 -7.29
CA LYS A 60 15.40 -8.58 -8.21
C LYS A 60 15.26 -7.83 -9.53
N PHE A 61 15.01 -6.52 -9.49
CA PHE A 61 14.93 -5.69 -10.68
C PHE A 61 16.24 -5.72 -11.52
N ALA A 62 17.39 -5.85 -10.87
CA ALA A 62 18.70 -5.85 -11.55
C ALA A 62 19.11 -7.20 -12.15
N VAL A 63 18.66 -8.34 -11.58
CA VAL A 63 19.18 -9.67 -11.95
C VAL A 63 18.12 -10.62 -12.53
N ASP A 64 16.84 -10.27 -12.41
CA ASP A 64 15.71 -11.10 -12.82
C ASP A 64 14.98 -10.42 -13.99
N ASP A 65 15.34 -10.81 -15.22
CA ASP A 65 14.84 -10.22 -16.47
C ASP A 65 13.32 -10.41 -16.68
N VAL A 66 12.67 -11.26 -15.87
CA VAL A 66 11.22 -11.48 -15.91
C VAL A 66 10.48 -10.81 -14.74
N SER A 67 11.18 -10.02 -13.91
CA SER A 67 10.57 -9.32 -12.75
C SER A 67 9.57 -8.22 -13.16
N VAL A 68 9.77 -7.59 -14.32
CA VAL A 68 8.85 -6.66 -14.97
C VAL A 68 8.88 -6.86 -16.48
N SER A 69 7.90 -6.32 -17.21
CA SER A 69 7.95 -6.36 -18.68
C SER A 69 9.07 -5.45 -19.23
N GLY A 70 9.59 -5.77 -20.40
CA GLY A 70 10.66 -4.97 -21.04
C GLY A 70 10.28 -3.50 -21.22
N TYR A 71 9.03 -3.21 -21.59
CA TYR A 71 8.54 -1.82 -21.69
C TYR A 71 8.69 -1.06 -20.37
N ILE A 72 8.28 -1.69 -19.26
CA ILE A 72 8.37 -1.08 -17.92
C ILE A 72 9.83 -0.92 -17.50
N TYR A 73 10.67 -1.94 -17.74
CA TYR A 73 12.10 -1.87 -17.47
C TYR A 73 12.76 -0.66 -18.14
N HIS A 74 12.60 -0.52 -19.46
CA HIS A 74 13.21 0.58 -20.20
C HIS A 74 12.65 1.95 -19.80
N ARG A 75 11.33 2.06 -19.56
CA ARG A 75 10.73 3.32 -19.11
C ARG A 75 11.16 3.73 -17.70
N LEU A 76 11.32 2.79 -16.77
CA LEU A 76 11.82 3.09 -15.41
C LEU A 76 13.28 3.57 -15.42
N LEU A 77 14.11 3.08 -16.35
CA LEU A 77 15.50 3.52 -16.53
C LEU A 77 15.66 4.82 -17.33
N GLY A 78 14.55 5.41 -17.81
CA GLY A 78 14.59 6.64 -18.62
C GLY A 78 15.11 6.44 -20.04
N HIS A 79 15.15 5.20 -20.53
CA HIS A 79 15.43 4.95 -21.94
C HIS A 79 14.30 5.47 -22.82
N ASP A 80 14.62 5.80 -24.07
CA ASP A 80 13.61 6.15 -25.06
C ASP A 80 12.92 4.88 -25.56
N VAL A 81 11.59 4.87 -25.54
CA VAL A 81 10.75 3.72 -25.89
C VAL A 81 9.50 4.23 -26.58
N ASP A 82 9.15 3.66 -27.72
CA ASP A 82 7.92 4.01 -28.42
C ASP A 82 6.68 3.84 -27.55
N GLU A 83 5.69 4.72 -27.69
CA GLU A 83 4.45 4.62 -26.92
C GLU A 83 3.70 3.33 -27.27
N LEU A 84 3.41 2.52 -26.24
CA LEU A 84 2.68 1.27 -26.40
C LEU A 84 1.23 1.41 -25.92
N LEU A 85 0.29 1.04 -26.79
CA LEU A 85 -1.14 0.99 -26.47
C LEU A 85 -1.67 -0.44 -26.52
N PHE A 86 -2.32 -0.86 -25.44
CA PHE A 86 -3.01 -2.13 -25.38
C PHE A 86 -4.32 -2.08 -26.18
N ARG A 87 -4.57 -3.16 -26.93
CA ARG A 87 -5.86 -3.41 -27.57
C ARG A 87 -6.81 -4.01 -26.54
N VAL A 88 -7.49 -3.14 -25.80
CA VAL A 88 -8.51 -3.52 -24.81
C VAL A 88 -9.91 -3.16 -25.30
N HIS A 89 -10.90 -3.99 -24.97
CA HIS A 89 -12.30 -3.66 -25.21
C HIS A 89 -12.77 -2.70 -24.12
N LEU A 90 -12.79 -1.41 -24.43
CA LEU A 90 -13.22 -0.40 -23.48
C LEU A 90 -14.73 -0.52 -23.20
N PRO A 91 -15.15 -0.44 -21.93
CA PRO A 91 -16.56 -0.46 -21.59
C PRO A 91 -17.24 0.83 -22.09
N LYS A 92 -18.54 0.74 -22.40
CA LYS A 92 -19.35 1.91 -22.76
C LYS A 92 -19.48 2.91 -21.61
N HIS A 93 -19.50 2.40 -20.38
CA HIS A 93 -19.54 3.17 -19.14
C HIS A 93 -18.44 2.68 -18.21
N PHE A 94 -17.67 3.60 -17.66
CA PHE A 94 -16.59 3.29 -16.73
C PHE A 94 -17.07 3.17 -15.28
N SER A 95 -18.35 3.37 -14.99
CA SER A 95 -18.89 3.28 -13.63
C SER A 95 -18.64 1.91 -13.00
N ALA A 96 -18.38 1.93 -11.70
CA ALA A 96 -18.29 0.74 -10.87
C ALA A 96 -19.44 0.74 -9.86
N PRO A 97 -19.97 -0.43 -9.44
CA PRO A 97 -21.02 -0.52 -8.44
C PRO A 97 -20.65 0.23 -7.16
N ASN A 98 -21.61 0.93 -6.56
CA ASN A 98 -21.46 1.65 -5.28
C ASN A 98 -20.39 2.77 -5.26
N LEU A 99 -19.85 3.15 -6.42
CA LEU A 99 -18.99 4.33 -6.56
C LEU A 99 -19.75 5.50 -7.20
N PRO A 100 -19.41 6.75 -6.85
CA PRO A 100 -19.95 7.92 -7.52
C PRO A 100 -19.66 7.92 -9.02
N ASP A 101 -20.52 8.59 -9.79
CA ASP A 101 -20.26 8.83 -11.21
C ASP A 101 -18.96 9.62 -11.39
N LEU A 102 -18.19 9.19 -12.38
CA LEU A 102 -16.92 9.81 -12.71
C LEU A 102 -17.15 11.09 -13.52
N ASN A 103 -16.44 12.15 -13.16
CA ASN A 103 -16.38 13.35 -13.99
C ASN A 103 -15.48 13.12 -15.23
N ARG A 104 -15.46 14.09 -16.15
CA ARG A 104 -14.72 13.98 -17.42
C ARG A 104 -13.22 13.67 -17.25
N SER A 105 -12.54 14.28 -16.28
CA SER A 105 -11.10 14.06 -16.09
C SER A 105 -10.82 12.70 -15.47
N GLN A 106 -11.69 12.22 -14.59
CA GLN A 106 -11.61 10.87 -14.01
C GLN A 106 -11.87 9.81 -15.08
N VAL A 107 -12.90 9.96 -15.92
CA VAL A 107 -13.14 9.07 -17.07
C VAL A 107 -11.94 9.00 -18.00
N TYR A 108 -11.33 10.15 -18.29
CA TYR A 108 -10.11 10.22 -19.09
C TYR A 108 -8.95 9.45 -18.44
N ALA A 109 -8.74 9.62 -17.13
CA ALA A 109 -7.72 8.90 -16.37
C ALA A 109 -7.93 7.38 -16.38
N VAL A 110 -9.18 6.91 -16.15
CA VAL A 110 -9.52 5.48 -16.21
C VAL A 110 -9.26 4.91 -17.61
N LYS A 111 -9.73 5.60 -18.65
CA LYS A 111 -9.50 5.19 -20.04
C LYS A 111 -8.00 5.09 -20.35
N HIS A 112 -7.22 6.11 -19.98
CA HIS A 112 -5.78 6.14 -20.23
C HIS A 112 -5.05 4.99 -19.52
N ALA A 113 -5.39 4.74 -18.26
CA ALA A 113 -4.79 3.67 -17.45
C ALA A 113 -5.08 2.28 -18.02
N LEU A 114 -6.28 2.02 -18.55
CA LEU A 114 -6.63 0.72 -19.13
C LEU A 114 -5.93 0.43 -20.46
N GLN A 115 -5.48 1.45 -21.18
CA GLN A 115 -4.88 1.30 -22.50
C GLN A 115 -3.35 1.34 -22.48
N ARG A 116 -2.71 1.67 -21.35
CA ARG A 116 -1.27 1.86 -21.29
C ARG A 116 -0.61 0.94 -20.26
N PRO A 117 0.61 0.45 -20.53
CA PRO A 117 1.39 -0.35 -19.58
C PRO A 117 1.77 0.43 -18.32
N LEU A 118 1.97 1.75 -18.44
CA LEU A 118 2.34 2.63 -17.34
C LEU A 118 1.52 3.92 -17.43
N SER A 119 0.95 4.36 -16.31
CA SER A 119 0.19 5.60 -16.21
C SER A 119 0.45 6.26 -14.86
N LEU A 120 0.62 7.58 -14.87
CA LEU A 120 0.71 8.40 -13.67
C LEU A 120 -0.54 9.27 -13.57
N ILE A 121 -1.28 9.15 -12.48
CA ILE A 121 -2.48 9.94 -12.22
C ILE A 121 -2.16 10.92 -11.09
N GLN A 122 -2.23 12.21 -11.40
CA GLN A 122 -2.04 13.28 -10.43
C GLN A 122 -3.37 14.00 -10.17
N GLY A 123 -3.62 14.34 -8.91
CA GLY A 123 -4.79 15.12 -8.52
C GLY A 123 -4.59 15.81 -7.17
N PRO A 124 -5.02 17.07 -7.00
CA PRO A 124 -5.07 17.74 -5.70
C PRO A 124 -5.85 16.96 -4.62
N PRO A 125 -5.77 17.38 -3.34
CA PRO A 125 -6.64 16.85 -2.29
C PRO A 125 -8.12 16.98 -2.68
N GLY A 126 -8.94 15.97 -2.35
CA GLY A 126 -10.38 15.99 -2.63
C GLY A 126 -10.82 15.69 -4.07
N THR A 127 -9.91 15.48 -5.04
CA THR A 127 -10.30 15.29 -6.46
C THR A 127 -10.73 13.86 -6.84
N GLY A 128 -11.05 13.01 -5.86
CA GLY A 128 -11.54 11.65 -6.11
C GLY A 128 -10.51 10.67 -6.68
N LYS A 129 -9.21 10.82 -6.34
CA LYS A 129 -8.16 9.86 -6.73
C LYS A 129 -8.47 8.44 -6.29
N THR A 130 -8.95 8.25 -5.06
CA THR A 130 -9.33 6.93 -4.51
C THR A 130 -10.47 6.32 -5.30
N VAL A 131 -11.52 7.08 -5.61
CA VAL A 131 -12.66 6.64 -6.45
C VAL A 131 -12.20 6.25 -7.85
N THR A 132 -11.34 7.07 -8.46
CA THR A 132 -10.76 6.80 -9.78
C THR A 132 -9.92 5.53 -9.78
N SER A 133 -9.11 5.32 -8.73
CA SER A 133 -8.26 4.13 -8.57
C SER A 133 -9.08 2.87 -8.38
N ALA A 134 -10.10 2.90 -7.50
CA ALA A 134 -11.01 1.79 -7.29
C ALA A 134 -11.75 1.40 -8.58
N THR A 135 -12.15 2.41 -9.39
CA THR A 135 -12.75 2.16 -10.70
C THR A 135 -11.77 1.50 -11.67
N ILE A 136 -10.50 1.92 -11.72
CA ILE A 136 -9.47 1.27 -12.55
C ILE A 136 -9.31 -0.19 -12.15
N VAL A 137 -9.19 -0.46 -10.84
CA VAL A 137 -9.06 -1.83 -10.32
C VAL A 137 -10.27 -2.67 -10.70
N PHE A 138 -11.49 -2.16 -10.51
CA PHE A 138 -12.72 -2.84 -10.90
C PHE A 138 -12.71 -3.22 -12.39
N GLN A 139 -12.33 -2.30 -13.28
CA GLN A 139 -12.27 -2.57 -14.72
C GLN A 139 -11.18 -3.58 -15.08
N LEU A 140 -10.01 -3.53 -14.43
CA LEU A 140 -8.92 -4.50 -14.65
C LEU A 140 -9.31 -5.92 -14.21
N VAL A 141 -9.93 -6.06 -13.03
CA VAL A 141 -10.44 -7.36 -12.54
C VAL A 141 -11.48 -7.92 -13.52
N LYS A 142 -12.43 -7.07 -13.97
CA LYS A 142 -13.48 -7.48 -14.90
C LYS A 142 -12.95 -7.91 -16.27
N GLN A 143 -11.90 -7.28 -16.78
CA GLN A 143 -11.33 -7.58 -18.10
C GLN A 143 -10.42 -8.80 -18.08
N ASN A 144 -9.62 -8.98 -17.02
CA ASN A 144 -8.52 -9.95 -17.02
C ASN A 144 -8.82 -11.19 -16.19
N GLY A 145 -9.82 -11.17 -15.30
CA GLY A 145 -10.26 -12.33 -14.50
C GLY A 145 -9.29 -12.81 -13.42
N GLY A 146 -8.13 -12.16 -13.27
CA GLY A 146 -7.12 -12.47 -12.26
C GLY A 146 -7.08 -11.44 -11.12
N PRO A 147 -6.42 -11.76 -10.00
CA PRO A 147 -6.22 -10.82 -8.90
C PRO A 147 -5.37 -9.62 -9.34
N VAL A 148 -5.77 -8.42 -8.90
CA VAL A 148 -5.03 -7.17 -9.15
C VAL A 148 -4.36 -6.73 -7.85
N LEU A 149 -3.05 -6.49 -7.90
CA LEU A 149 -2.29 -5.98 -6.75
C LEU A 149 -2.52 -4.47 -6.59
N VAL A 150 -2.98 -4.06 -5.41
CA VAL A 150 -3.14 -2.65 -5.02
C VAL A 150 -2.26 -2.38 -3.81
N CYS A 151 -1.48 -1.30 -3.84
CA CYS A 151 -0.54 -0.96 -2.77
C CYS A 151 -0.59 0.54 -2.46
N ALA A 152 -0.35 0.88 -1.20
CA ALA A 152 -0.13 2.24 -0.73
C ALA A 152 0.95 2.25 0.37
N PRO A 153 1.64 3.39 0.60
CA PRO A 153 2.77 3.44 1.54
C PRO A 153 2.34 3.45 3.02
N SER A 154 1.06 3.69 3.34
CA SER A 154 0.53 3.67 4.71
C SER A 154 -0.70 2.79 4.84
N ASN A 155 -0.87 2.17 6.00
CA ASN A 155 -2.01 1.28 6.28
C ASN A 155 -3.34 2.01 6.09
N ILE A 156 -3.46 3.25 6.60
CA ILE A 156 -4.69 4.06 6.44
C ILE A 156 -5.06 4.24 4.97
N ALA A 157 -4.09 4.46 4.09
CA ALA A 157 -4.35 4.61 2.65
C ALA A 157 -4.76 3.27 2.00
N VAL A 158 -4.21 2.16 2.45
CA VAL A 158 -4.64 0.81 2.03
C VAL A 158 -6.07 0.54 2.49
N ASP A 159 -6.41 0.86 3.73
CA ASP A 159 -7.76 0.65 4.29
C ASP A 159 -8.80 1.47 3.49
N GLN A 160 -8.51 2.73 3.21
CA GLN A 160 -9.37 3.60 2.39
C GLN A 160 -9.59 3.08 0.97
N LEU A 161 -8.56 2.49 0.35
CA LEU A 161 -8.71 1.87 -0.98
C LEU A 161 -9.51 0.57 -0.89
N THR A 162 -9.25 -0.24 0.14
CA THR A 162 -9.91 -1.53 0.37
C THR A 162 -11.42 -1.34 0.61
N GLU A 163 -11.82 -0.29 1.33
CA GLU A 163 -13.24 0.01 1.56
C GLU A 163 -13.99 0.43 0.27
N LYS A 164 -13.25 0.96 -0.73
CA LYS A 164 -13.84 1.46 -1.99
C LYS A 164 -13.84 0.43 -3.13
N ILE A 165 -13.02 -0.62 -3.04
CA ILE A 165 -12.90 -1.70 -4.04
C ILE A 165 -13.94 -2.78 -3.71
#